data_AF-T0U2E1-F1
#
_entry.id   AF-T0U2E1-F1
#
_cell.length_a   1.000
_cell.length_b   1.000
_cell.length_c   1.000
_cell.angle_alpha   90.00
_cell.angle_beta   90.00
_cell.angle_gamma   90.00
#
_symmetry.space_group_name_H-M   'P 1'
#
loop_
_entity.id
_entity.type
_entity.pdbx_description
1 polymer ?
#
loop_
_entity_poly.entity_id
_entity_poly.type
_entity_poly.pdbx_seq_one_letter_code
_entity_poly.pdbx_strand_id
1 'polypeptide(L)' 'MEHIPIARVTNLSQTLDKLKEAGFWIFGTDMDGTPSHKWNTAGRLALIIGNEGKGISANIKNK' A
#
# COMPACT_ATOMS: atom_id res chain seq x y z
N MET A 1 15.62 11.05 19.97
CA MET A 1 15.47 9.66 19.52
C MET A 1 14.17 9.61 18.73
N GLU A 2 14.26 9.39 17.42
CA GLU A 2 13.09 9.26 16.54
C GLU A 2 12.68 7.79 16.50
N HIS A 3 11.43 7.49 16.88
CA HIS A 3 10.90 6.14 16.85
C HIS A 3 9.82 6.07 15.78
N ILE A 4 10.03 5.17 14.81
CA ILE A 4 9.02 4.85 13.81
C ILE A 4 8.13 3.76 14.41
N PRO A 5 6.81 3.96 14.52
CA PRO A 5 5.91 2.92 15.01
C PRO A 5 5.89 1.75 14.02
N ILE A 6 6.17 0.54 14.52
CA ILE A 6 6.16 -0.69 13.72
C ILE A 6 4.97 -1.54 14.16
N ALA A 7 4.09 -1.87 13.22
CA ALA A 7 2.98 -2.79 13.44
C ALA A 7 3.19 -4.08 12.62
N ARG A 8 3.21 -5.22 13.30
CA ARG A 8 3.24 -6.54 12.63
C ARG A 8 1.82 -7.06 12.50
N VAL A 9 1.41 -7.36 11.28
CA VAL A 9 0.05 -7.85 10.98
C VAL A 9 0.10 -9.28 10.48
N THR A 10 -0.92 -10.07 10.82
CA THR A 10 -1.06 -11.45 10.35
C THR A 10 -1.49 -11.52 8.89
N ASN A 11 -2.32 -10.57 8.45
CA ASN A 11 -2.81 -10.49 7.08
C ASN A 11 -2.78 -9.05 6.58
N LEU A 12 -1.93 -8.80 5.59
CA LEU A 12 -1.80 -7.47 4.99
C LEU A 12 -3.08 -7.07 4.26
N SER A 13 -3.74 -7.98 3.52
CA SER A 13 -4.98 -7.68 2.78
C SER A 13 -6.09 -7.16 3.68
N GLN A 14 -6.27 -7.72 4.88
CA GLN A 14 -7.27 -7.25 5.85
C GLN A 14 -6.88 -5.88 6.45
N THR A 15 -5.58 -5.65 6.62
CA THR A 15 -5.08 -4.37 7.13
C THR A 15 -5.30 -3.25 6.11
N LEU A 16 -5.10 -3.55 4.83
CA LEU A 16 -5.36 -2.61 3.75
C LEU A 16 -6.85 -2.24 3.66
N ASP A 17 -7.77 -3.18 3.87
CA ASP A 17 -9.21 -2.85 3.91
C ASP A 17 -9.52 -1.83 4.99
N LYS A 18 -8.99 -2.03 6.21
CA LYS A 18 -9.15 -1.09 7.32
C LYS A 18 -8.55 0.29 6.99
N LEU A 19 -7.44 0.32 6.27
CA LEU A 19 -6.82 1.57 5.82
C LEU A 19 -7.70 2.26 4.78
N LYS A 20 -8.26 1.52 3.80
CA LYS A 20 -9.22 2.06 2.82
C LYS A 20 -10.46 2.63 3.53
N GLU A 21 -11.04 1.92 4.49
CA GLU A 21 -12.17 2.37 5.32
C GLU A 21 -11.83 3.65 6.13
N ALA A 22 -10.58 3.76 6.59
CA ALA A 22 -10.07 4.95 7.28
C ALA A 22 -9.72 6.13 6.34
N GLY A 23 -10.01 5.99 5.04
CA GLY A 23 -9.79 7.01 4.01
C GLY A 23 -8.35 7.10 3.51
N PHE A 24 -7.53 6.06 3.69
CA PHE A 24 -6.19 6.00 3.13
C PHE A 24 -6.22 5.57 1.67
N TRP A 25 -5.50 6.32 0.84
CA TRP A 25 -5.16 5.94 -0.52
C TRP A 25 -4.01 4.96 -0.50
N ILE A 26 -4.20 3.80 -1.11
CA ILE A 26 -3.24 2.71 -1.08
C ILE A 26 -2.51 2.66 -2.41
N PHE A 27 -1.19 2.82 -2.35
CA PHE A 27 -0.31 2.77 -3.52
C PHE A 27 0.55 1.53 -3.44
N GLY A 28 0.68 0.86 -4.58
CA GLY A 28 1.47 -0.33 -4.68
C GLY A 28 2.61 -0.19 -5.67
N THR A 29 3.81 -0.62 -5.29
CA THR A 29 4.89 -0.79 -6.27
C THR A 29 4.65 -2.07 -7.06
N ASP A 30 4.31 -1.89 -8.33
CA ASP A 30 4.18 -2.96 -9.32
C ASP A 30 5.08 -2.66 -10.51
N MET A 31 5.70 -3.69 -11.09
CA MET A 31 6.56 -3.51 -12.28
C MET A 31 5.75 -3.08 -13.51
N ASP A 32 4.45 -3.38 -13.55
CA ASP A 32 3.49 -2.93 -14.59
C ASP A 32 2.63 -1.72 -14.14
N GLY A 33 3.07 -0.99 -13.11
CA GLY A 33 2.30 0.10 -12.51
C GLY A 33 2.06 1.30 -13.43
N THR A 34 0.95 2.01 -13.20
CA THR A 34 0.66 3.30 -13.88
C THR A 34 1.57 4.41 -13.30
N PRO A 35 2.06 5.37 -14.11
CA PRO A 35 2.95 6.43 -13.61
C PRO A 35 2.28 7.32 -12.56
N SER A 36 3.01 7.60 -11.48
CA SER A 36 2.56 8.35 -10.29
C SER A 36 2.20 9.81 -10.52
N HIS A 37 2.33 10.31 -11.75
CA HIS A 37 2.16 11.72 -12.13
C HIS A 37 0.70 12.13 -12.40
N LYS A 38 -0.27 11.19 -12.38
CA LYS A 38 -1.70 11.47 -12.61
C LYS A 38 -2.55 11.45 -11.34
N TRP A 39 -1.96 11.26 -10.17
CA TRP A 39 -2.73 10.93 -8.98
C TRP A 39 -2.87 12.13 -8.04
N ASN A 40 -4.09 12.35 -7.58
CA ASN A 40 -4.36 13.32 -6.53
C ASN A 40 -3.88 12.74 -5.19
N THR A 41 -2.70 13.16 -4.73
CA THR A 41 -2.11 12.75 -3.45
C THR A 41 -2.63 13.56 -2.26
N ALA A 42 -3.64 14.41 -2.45
CA ALA A 42 -4.25 15.16 -1.36
C ALA A 42 -5.05 14.22 -0.42
N GLY A 43 -4.39 13.65 0.58
CA GLY A 43 -5.03 12.79 1.57
C GLY A 43 -4.08 11.91 2.37
N ARG A 44 -4.66 11.02 3.18
CA ARG A 44 -3.92 9.97 3.90
C ARG A 44 -3.42 8.94 2.90
N LEU A 45 -2.15 8.57 2.96
CA LEU A 45 -1.50 7.71 1.97
C LEU A 45 -0.85 6.50 2.65
N ALA A 46 -1.03 5.33 2.06
CA ALA A 46 -0.39 4.08 2.46
C ALA A 46 0.41 3.53 1.28
N LEU A 47 1.72 3.44 1.42
CA LEU A 47 2.61 2.88 0.41
C LEU A 47 2.90 1.40 0.74
N ILE A 48 2.65 0.53 -0.23
CA ILE A 48 2.98 -0.88 -0.19
C ILE A 48 4.21 -1.10 -1.06
N ILE A 49 5.25 -1.64 -0.44
CA ILE A 49 6.45 -2.10 -1.13
C ILE A 49 6.35 -3.62 -1.25
N GLY A 50 6.15 -4.10 -2.48
CA GLY A 50 6.19 -5.53 -2.78
C GLY A 50 7.61 -6.10 -2.73
N ASN A 51 7.73 -7.43 -2.77
CA ASN A 51 9.04 -8.07 -2.84
C ASN A 51 9.69 -7.75 -4.20
N GLU A 52 10.93 -7.24 -4.16
CA GLU A 52 11.75 -6.84 -5.30
C GLU A 52 11.94 -8.04 -6.24
N GLY A 53 11.07 -8.18 -7.24
CA GLY A 53 11.11 -9.27 -8.22
C GLY A 53 9.77 -9.85 -8.61
N LYS A 54 8.73 -9.76 -7.77
CA LYS A 54 7.34 -10.16 -8.12
C LYS A 54 6.33 -9.03 -7.97
N GLY A 55 6.74 -7.89 -7.40
CA GLY A 55 5.84 -6.81 -7.04
C GLY A 55 4.91 -7.23 -5.89
N ILE A 56 3.77 -6.56 -5.79
CA ILE A 56 2.74 -6.89 -4.81
C ILE A 56 2.04 -8.21 -5.15
N SER A 57 1.71 -9.00 -4.13
CA SER A 57 0.97 -10.26 -4.32
C SER A 57 -0.34 -10.03 -5.08
N ALA A 58 -0.69 -10.93 -6.00
CA ALA A 58 -1.89 -10.82 -6.83
C ALA A 58 -3.19 -10.66 -6.01
N ASN A 59 -3.24 -11.22 -4.79
CA ASN A 59 -4.36 -11.08 -3.87
C ASN A 59 -4.58 -9.63 -3.36
N ILE A 60 -3.52 -8.82 -3.37
CA ILE A 60 -3.57 -7.40 -3.00
C ILE A 60 -3.86 -6.54 -4.25
N LYS A 61 -3.37 -6.94 -5.43
CA LYS A 61 -3.64 -6.23 -6.70
C LYS A 61 -5.12 -6.26 -7.09
N ASN A 62 -5.82 -7.37 -6.85
CA ASN A 62 -7.20 -7.58 -7.27
C ASN A 62 -8.26 -7.01 -6.29
N LYS A 63 -7.91 -6.04 -5.46
CA LYS A 63 -8.74 -5.57 -4.34
C LYS A 63 -8.83 -4.06 -4.27
#